data_AF-A0A6N4UQH8-F1
#
_entry.id   AF-A0A6N4UQH8-F1
#
_cell.length_a   1.000
_cell.length_b   1.000
_cell.length_c   1.000
_cell.angle_alpha   90.00
_cell.angle_beta   90.00
_cell.angle_gamma   90.00
#
_symmetry.space_group_name_H-M   'P 1'
#
loop_
_entity.id
_entity.type
_entity.pdbx_description
1 polymer ?
#
loop_
_entity_poly.entity_id
_entity_poly.type
_entity_poly.pdbx_seq_one_letter_code
_entity_poly.pdbx_strand_id
1 'polypeptide(L)'
;MAGLTESTRAAESSGGAPPNYGQVGEVTEPMLVAAVDQNTAPKATSSGARTSIGWLVCGGLGGLAIICFLLFIPGELGSKAEWFFGAVVFVVVMVTMWLTLTIQRQAKYDIARADERLRRELAAADERSALELALTQKWHRAQMESQQKLHDAELVAQRELARTERDNLLDQLQKQAMIEVSRAVGAHTRMLATLWTEGATQLRNPDHDERETAMNALFEQISQVVSDVSVELDNAHLLSQDDRLQDALHRVNDAVLMAIQVAEDLHADVIEGRIPETNPIPAVQRLLHERATAARRLAWSLLRSGLRDNTTASSADPATSAEALNPATSAER
;
A
#
# COMPACT_ATOMS: atom_id res chain seq x y z
N MET A 1 -48.23 26.56 -12.54
CA MET A 1 -48.98 26.48 -11.26
C MET A 1 -48.10 25.76 -10.26
N ALA A 2 -47.85 26.44 -9.12
CA ALA A 2 -47.53 25.95 -7.77
C ALA A 2 -46.74 24.62 -7.64
N GLY A 3 -45.55 24.55 -7.06
CA GLY A 3 -45.08 25.24 -5.86
C GLY A 3 -45.23 24.28 -4.67
N LEU A 4 -44.12 23.75 -4.14
CA LEU A 4 -44.09 23.10 -2.83
C LEU A 4 -42.79 23.48 -2.12
N THR A 5 -43.01 23.97 -0.92
CA THR A 5 -42.17 24.82 -0.08
C THR A 5 -41.33 24.03 0.90
N GLU A 6 -40.30 24.73 1.37
CA GLU A 6 -39.37 24.45 2.45
C GLU A 6 -39.99 24.13 3.83
N SER A 7 -39.22 23.33 4.60
CA SER A 7 -38.74 23.57 5.98
C SER A 7 -39.68 23.51 7.20
N THR A 8 -39.36 22.59 8.12
CA THR A 8 -38.96 22.82 9.55
C THR A 8 -38.83 21.44 10.25
N ARG A 9 -37.68 20.93 10.69
CA ARG A 9 -36.78 21.25 11.84
C ARG A 9 -37.43 21.04 13.23
N ALA A 10 -36.97 20.02 13.97
CA ALA A 10 -36.21 20.13 15.25
C ALA A 10 -36.40 18.94 16.23
N ALA A 11 -35.27 18.52 16.84
CA ALA A 11 -35.07 17.96 18.19
C ALA A 11 -35.58 16.52 18.49
N GLU A 12 -34.88 15.61 19.21
CA GLU A 12 -33.66 15.70 20.05
C GLU A 12 -33.22 14.29 20.54
N SER A 13 -32.02 14.23 21.15
CA SER A 13 -31.58 13.29 22.21
C SER A 13 -31.05 11.89 21.78
N SER A 14 -29.93 11.33 22.27
CA SER A 14 -29.07 11.62 23.42
C SER A 14 -27.74 10.84 23.30
N GLY A 15 -26.66 11.36 23.89
CA GLY A 15 -25.64 10.53 24.56
C GLY A 15 -24.42 10.08 23.75
N GLY A 16 -23.36 10.88 23.76
CA GLY A 16 -22.02 10.45 23.34
C GLY A 16 -20.94 11.30 24.01
N ALA A 17 -20.31 10.74 25.05
CA ALA A 17 -19.20 11.32 25.80
C ALA A 17 -17.97 11.59 24.89
N PRO A 18 -17.09 12.55 25.24
CA PRO A 18 -15.91 12.84 24.43
C PRO A 18 -14.82 11.77 24.65
N PRO A 19 -14.19 11.22 23.61
CA PRO A 19 -12.94 10.50 23.78
C PRO A 19 -11.81 11.50 24.02
N ASN A 20 -11.25 11.35 25.21
CA ASN A 20 -9.98 11.89 25.68
C ASN A 20 -8.84 11.43 24.74
N TYR A 21 -8.39 12.33 23.85
CA TYR A 21 -7.11 12.14 23.16
C TYR A 21 -5.99 12.64 24.05
N GLY A 22 -5.36 11.68 24.73
CA GLY A 22 -4.13 11.86 25.46
C GLY A 22 -3.04 12.41 24.55
N GLN A 23 -2.65 13.62 24.91
CA GLN A 23 -1.35 14.25 24.73
C GLN A 23 -0.16 13.29 24.86
N VAL A 24 0.41 12.88 23.71
CA VAL A 24 1.83 12.53 23.45
C VAL A 24 1.96 12.67 21.92
N GLY A 25 2.69 13.59 21.31
CA GLY A 25 4.01 14.12 21.59
C GLY A 25 4.72 14.20 20.25
N GLU A 26 4.43 15.24 19.45
CA GLU A 26 5.31 15.66 18.36
C GLU A 26 5.02 17.15 18.12
N VAL A 27 5.65 17.95 18.98
CA VAL A 27 5.87 19.37 18.73
C VAL A 27 6.73 19.41 17.47
N THR A 28 6.12 19.75 16.34
CA THR A 28 6.85 20.24 15.17
C THR A 28 7.67 21.42 15.62
N GLU A 29 8.95 21.18 15.91
CA GLU A 29 9.94 22.23 15.99
C GLU A 29 9.88 23.00 14.67
N PRO A 30 9.67 24.32 14.68
CA PRO A 30 9.96 25.11 13.50
C PRO A 30 11.45 24.92 13.24
N MET A 31 11.77 24.34 12.09
CA MET A 31 13.12 24.22 11.57
C MET A 31 13.83 25.56 11.78
N LEU A 32 14.70 25.62 12.80
CA LEU A 32 15.57 26.75 13.05
C LEU A 32 16.44 26.85 11.81
N VAL A 33 16.10 27.81 10.95
CA VAL A 33 17.01 28.37 9.98
C VAL A 33 18.23 28.73 10.79
N ALA A 34 19.30 27.95 10.60
CA ALA A 34 20.59 28.23 11.20
C ALA A 34 20.87 29.70 10.94
N ALA A 35 20.89 30.47 12.03
CA ALA A 35 21.40 31.82 12.01
C ALA A 35 22.83 31.70 11.47
N VAL A 36 23.00 32.04 10.19
CA VAL A 36 24.31 32.25 9.61
C VAL A 36 24.89 33.39 10.43
N ASP A 37 25.79 33.01 11.33
CA ASP A 37 26.60 33.89 12.14
C ASP A 37 27.52 34.67 11.19
N GLN A 38 26.99 35.74 10.59
CA GLN A 38 27.75 36.67 9.75
C GLN A 38 28.41 37.72 10.65
N ASN A 39 29.18 37.24 11.62
CA ASN A 39 30.05 38.06 12.43
C ASN A 39 31.42 38.13 11.76
N THR A 40 31.55 39.01 10.76
CA THR A 40 32.73 39.87 10.63
C THR A 40 32.47 40.91 9.55
N ALA A 41 32.24 42.13 10.00
CA ALA A 41 32.27 43.32 9.17
C ALA A 41 33.51 43.30 8.26
N PRO A 42 33.39 43.56 6.95
CA PRO A 42 34.55 43.93 6.17
C PRO A 42 35.01 45.29 6.72
N LYS A 43 36.06 45.23 7.54
CA LYS A 43 36.84 46.36 8.00
C LYS A 43 37.21 47.16 6.77
N ALA A 44 36.47 48.24 6.52
CA ALA A 44 36.73 49.17 5.44
C ALA A 44 38.18 49.63 5.62
N THR A 45 39.06 49.09 4.78
CA THR A 45 40.48 49.45 4.77
C THR A 45 40.55 50.94 4.49
N SER A 46 40.94 51.70 5.51
CA SER A 46 41.05 53.16 5.57
C SER A 46 42.15 53.73 4.65
N SER A 47 42.46 53.07 3.54
CA SER A 47 43.53 53.49 2.62
C SER A 47 43.17 54.72 1.77
N GLY A 48 41.89 55.15 1.75
CA GLY A 48 41.47 56.36 1.03
C GLY A 48 41.83 57.69 1.72
N ALA A 49 42.16 57.68 3.01
CA ALA A 49 42.38 58.91 3.77
C ALA A 49 43.74 59.58 3.48
N ARG A 50 44.78 58.81 3.13
CA ARG A 50 46.12 59.37 2.88
C ARG A 50 46.26 60.01 1.49
N THR A 51 45.55 59.51 0.49
CA THR A 51 45.56 60.06 -0.87
C THR A 51 44.79 61.38 -0.97
N SER A 52 43.76 61.57 -0.13
CA SER A 52 43.00 62.82 -0.04
C SER A 52 43.80 64.00 0.54
N ILE A 53 44.64 63.75 1.54
CA ILE A 53 45.43 64.80 2.21
C ILE A 53 46.53 65.36 1.28
N GLY A 54 47.18 64.50 0.49
CA GLY A 54 48.20 64.94 -0.46
C GLY A 54 47.66 65.87 -1.56
N TRP A 55 46.41 65.67 -1.98
CA TRP A 55 45.73 66.51 -2.96
C TRP A 55 45.37 67.89 -2.43
N LEU A 56 44.86 67.97 -1.20
CA LEU A 56 44.50 69.24 -0.57
C LEU A 56 45.73 70.12 -0.30
N VAL A 57 46.85 69.51 0.09
CA VAL A 57 48.10 70.25 0.31
C VAL A 57 48.71 70.75 -1.01
N CYS A 58 48.66 69.94 -2.08
CA CYS A 58 49.17 70.34 -3.39
C CYS A 58 48.29 71.42 -4.06
N GLY A 59 46.96 71.33 -3.93
CA GLY A 59 46.04 72.37 -4.41
C GLY A 59 46.17 73.67 -3.62
N GLY A 60 46.34 73.57 -2.29
CA GLY A 60 46.56 74.72 -1.41
C GLY A 60 47.87 75.45 -1.70
N LEU A 61 48.99 74.73 -1.87
CA LEU A 61 50.27 75.33 -2.25
C LEU A 61 50.24 75.93 -3.67
N GLY A 62 49.57 75.28 -4.62
CA GLY A 62 49.41 75.82 -5.97
C GLY A 62 48.61 77.12 -5.99
N GLY A 63 47.49 77.16 -5.26
CA GLY A 63 46.68 78.38 -5.11
C GLY A 63 47.44 79.50 -4.38
N LEU A 64 48.18 79.17 -3.32
CA LEU A 64 48.99 80.15 -2.58
C LEU A 64 50.14 80.70 -3.43
N ALA A 65 50.78 79.86 -4.25
CA ALA A 65 51.82 80.30 -5.18
C ALA A 65 51.26 81.25 -6.25
N ILE A 66 50.06 80.99 -6.79
CA ILE A 66 49.39 81.87 -7.77
C ILE A 66 49.02 83.22 -7.12
N ILE A 67 48.50 83.23 -5.89
CA ILE A 67 48.15 84.44 -5.16
C ILE A 67 49.40 85.26 -4.79
N CYS A 68 50.46 84.62 -4.29
CA CYS A 68 51.73 85.29 -4.00
C CYS A 68 52.37 85.86 -5.28
N PHE A 69 52.26 85.16 -6.40
CA PHE A 69 52.83 85.63 -7.67
C PHE A 69 52.06 86.81 -8.27
N LEU A 70 50.73 86.86 -8.11
CA LEU A 70 49.91 88.02 -8.49
C LEU A 70 50.18 89.27 -7.63
N LEU A 71 50.51 89.08 -6.35
CA LEU A 71 50.78 90.18 -5.43
C LEU A 71 52.21 90.75 -5.54
N PHE A 72 53.17 90.00 -6.06
CA PHE A 72 54.60 90.37 -6.06
C PHE A 72 55.18 90.83 -7.41
N ILE A 73 54.39 91.03 -8.46
CA ILE A 73 54.90 91.53 -9.75
C ILE A 73 54.43 92.97 -10.03
N PRO A 74 55.33 93.96 -9.92
CA PRO A 74 55.12 95.27 -10.53
C PRO A 74 55.59 95.23 -12.00
N GLY A 75 54.69 95.38 -12.98
CA GLY A 75 55.07 95.45 -14.40
C GLY A 75 53.92 95.61 -15.40
N GLU A 76 54.17 96.39 -16.45
CA GLU A 76 53.24 96.92 -17.47
C GLU A 76 52.33 95.87 -18.17
N LEU A 77 51.07 96.28 -18.34
CA LEU A 77 49.87 95.46 -18.64
C LEU A 77 49.71 94.90 -20.08
N GLY A 78 50.75 94.89 -20.92
CA GLY A 78 50.54 94.71 -22.38
C GLY A 78 50.72 93.30 -22.96
N SER A 79 51.87 92.65 -22.72
CA SER A 79 52.33 91.52 -23.58
C SER A 79 52.80 90.27 -22.82
N LYS A 80 53.14 90.37 -21.53
CA LYS A 80 53.60 89.21 -20.74
C LYS A 80 52.47 88.28 -20.27
N ALA A 81 51.25 88.80 -20.08
CA ALA A 81 50.12 88.04 -19.55
C ALA A 81 49.70 86.86 -20.46
N GLU A 82 49.89 86.99 -21.77
CA GLU A 82 49.50 85.97 -22.76
C GLU A 82 50.37 84.70 -22.67
N TRP A 83 51.67 84.84 -22.41
CA TRP A 83 52.59 83.70 -22.26
C TRP A 83 52.36 82.96 -20.93
N PHE A 84 52.00 83.68 -19.86
CA PHE A 84 51.66 83.06 -18.57
C PHE A 84 50.35 82.28 -18.62
N PHE A 85 49.34 82.78 -19.34
CA PHE A 85 48.10 82.03 -19.54
C PHE A 85 48.36 80.71 -20.27
N GLY A 86 49.20 80.74 -21.32
CA GLY A 86 49.63 79.52 -22.03
C GLY A 86 50.36 78.52 -21.13
N ALA A 87 51.28 78.99 -20.29
CA ALA A 87 52.04 78.13 -19.37
C ALA A 87 51.16 77.48 -18.29
N VAL A 88 50.24 78.24 -17.69
CA VAL A 88 49.31 77.71 -16.68
C VAL A 88 48.37 76.68 -17.29
N VAL A 89 47.78 76.95 -18.46
CA VAL A 89 46.92 75.98 -19.16
C VAL A 89 47.70 74.72 -19.52
N PHE A 90 48.96 74.84 -19.98
CA PHE A 90 49.80 73.68 -20.29
C PHE A 90 50.09 72.83 -19.06
N VAL A 91 50.42 73.43 -17.91
CA VAL A 91 50.65 72.70 -16.65
C VAL A 91 49.37 72.00 -16.20
N VAL A 92 48.21 72.66 -16.28
CA VAL A 92 46.92 72.03 -15.93
C VAL A 92 46.64 70.85 -16.84
N VAL A 93 46.84 70.95 -18.16
CA VAL A 93 46.65 69.84 -19.10
C VAL A 93 47.64 68.69 -18.85
N MET A 94 48.90 69.00 -18.55
CA MET A 94 49.89 67.97 -18.26
C MET A 94 49.57 67.24 -16.94
N VAL A 95 49.15 67.96 -15.91
CA VAL A 95 48.73 67.39 -14.62
C VAL A 95 47.46 66.57 -14.78
N THR A 96 46.46 67.02 -15.53
CA THR A 96 45.24 66.24 -15.77
C THR A 96 45.54 64.97 -16.56
N MET A 97 46.36 65.04 -17.61
CA MET A 97 46.79 63.87 -18.38
C MET A 97 47.58 62.87 -17.49
N TRP A 98 48.49 63.37 -16.65
CA TRP A 98 49.20 62.54 -15.68
C TRP A 98 48.25 61.86 -14.68
N LEU A 99 47.26 62.61 -14.18
CA LEU A 99 46.21 62.09 -13.31
C LEU A 99 45.42 60.98 -13.99
N THR A 100 44.99 61.21 -15.23
CA THR A 100 44.21 60.26 -15.98
C THR A 100 45.02 58.99 -16.22
N LEU A 101 46.29 59.10 -16.59
CA LEU A 101 47.18 57.95 -16.80
C LEU A 101 47.44 57.16 -15.51
N THR A 102 47.57 57.83 -14.37
CA THR A 102 47.81 57.17 -13.08
C THR A 102 46.55 56.47 -12.55
N ILE A 103 45.38 57.11 -12.65
CA ILE A 103 44.08 56.50 -12.32
C ILE A 103 43.79 55.31 -13.23
N GLN A 104 44.06 55.42 -14.54
CA GLN A 104 43.88 54.30 -15.46
C GLN A 104 44.81 53.13 -15.15
N ARG A 105 46.06 53.39 -14.74
CA ARG A 105 46.97 52.32 -14.30
C ARG A 105 46.47 51.66 -13.02
N GLN A 106 46.05 52.43 -12.02
CA GLN A 106 45.50 51.88 -10.77
C GLN A 106 44.24 51.06 -11.01
N ALA A 107 43.30 51.58 -11.81
CA ALA A 107 42.08 50.87 -12.18
C ALA A 107 42.40 49.53 -12.88
N LYS A 108 43.38 49.50 -13.79
CA LYS A 108 43.80 48.25 -14.45
C LYS A 108 44.37 47.22 -13.46
N TYR A 109 45.18 47.66 -12.50
CA TYR A 109 45.73 46.76 -11.47
C TYR A 109 44.65 46.25 -10.50
N ASP A 110 43.71 47.11 -10.11
CA ASP A 110 42.62 46.73 -9.22
C ASP A 110 41.62 45.80 -9.91
N ILE A 111 41.33 46.02 -11.20
CA ILE A 111 40.52 45.10 -12.02
C ILE A 111 41.20 43.74 -12.11
N ALA A 112 42.51 43.69 -12.39
CA ALA A 112 43.25 42.43 -12.46
C ALA A 112 43.27 41.68 -11.11
N ARG A 113 43.39 42.42 -10.00
CA ARG A 113 43.39 41.84 -8.65
C ARG A 113 42.00 41.36 -8.24
N ALA A 114 40.94 42.07 -8.62
CA ALA A 114 39.56 41.68 -8.39
C ALA A 114 39.21 40.43 -9.21
N ASP A 115 39.59 40.38 -10.49
CA ASP A 115 39.40 39.20 -11.34
C ASP A 115 40.07 37.96 -10.74
N GLU A 116 41.33 38.10 -10.29
CA GLU A 116 42.05 36.97 -9.70
C GLU A 116 41.47 36.52 -8.34
N ARG A 117 40.84 37.43 -7.58
CA ARG A 117 40.11 37.06 -6.35
C ARG A 117 38.79 36.35 -6.69
N LEU A 118 38.03 36.87 -7.65
CA LEU A 118 36.79 36.26 -8.12
C LEU A 118 37.05 34.86 -8.68
N ARG A 119 38.12 34.64 -9.44
CA ARG A 119 38.50 33.31 -9.93
C ARG A 119 38.77 32.32 -8.79
N ARG A 120 39.46 32.76 -7.74
CA ARG A 120 39.73 31.91 -6.58
C ARG A 120 38.47 31.62 -5.76
N GLU A 121 37.60 32.60 -5.59
CA GLU A 121 36.33 32.44 -4.87
C GLU A 121 35.36 31.55 -5.66
N LEU A 122 35.28 31.70 -6.98
CA LEU A 122 34.52 30.82 -7.87
C LEU A 122 35.06 29.39 -7.83
N ALA A 123 36.39 29.21 -7.92
CA ALA A 123 36.99 27.88 -7.82
C ALA A 123 36.67 27.19 -6.48
N ALA A 124 36.72 27.94 -5.37
CA ALA A 124 36.38 27.40 -4.05
C ALA A 124 34.87 27.13 -3.89
N ALA A 125 34.01 27.94 -4.51
CA ALA A 125 32.56 27.72 -4.51
C ALA A 125 32.16 26.52 -5.38
N ASP A 126 32.79 26.36 -6.54
CA ASP A 126 32.59 25.22 -7.44
C ASP A 126 33.01 23.91 -6.75
N GLU A 127 34.13 23.89 -6.03
CA GLU A 127 34.57 22.71 -5.28
C GLU A 127 33.56 22.32 -4.18
N ARG A 128 33.03 23.30 -3.44
CA ARG A 128 32.01 23.04 -2.40
C ARG A 128 30.70 22.55 -3.00
N SER A 129 30.23 23.17 -4.07
CA SER A 129 29.00 22.77 -4.75
C SER A 129 29.13 21.36 -5.34
N ALA A 130 30.29 21.00 -5.88
CA ALA A 130 30.56 19.66 -6.38
C ALA A 130 30.51 18.61 -5.27
N LEU A 131 31.06 18.92 -4.08
CA LEU A 131 30.99 18.03 -2.92
C LEU A 131 29.55 17.87 -2.39
N GLU A 132 28.79 18.96 -2.29
CA GLU A 132 27.39 18.93 -1.86
C GLU A 132 26.51 18.12 -2.83
N LEU A 133 26.73 18.28 -4.14
CA LEU A 133 26.05 17.47 -5.16
C LEU A 133 26.42 16.00 -5.06
N ALA A 134 27.70 15.67 -4.81
CA ALA A 134 28.12 14.29 -4.63
C ALA A 134 27.50 13.65 -3.37
N LEU A 135 27.37 14.40 -2.27
CA LEU A 135 26.74 13.93 -1.04
C LEU A 135 25.23 13.73 -1.20
N THR A 136 24.53 14.71 -1.78
CA THR A 136 23.08 14.62 -2.04
C THR A 136 22.77 13.47 -2.99
N GLN A 137 23.60 13.24 -4.02
CA GLN A 137 23.44 12.11 -4.92
C GLN A 137 23.64 10.76 -4.20
N LYS A 138 24.62 10.66 -3.29
CA LYS A 138 24.81 9.45 -2.48
C LYS A 138 23.63 9.20 -1.55
N TRP A 139 23.13 10.25 -0.89
CA TRP A 139 21.97 10.13 0.01
C TRP A 139 20.71 9.73 -0.75
N HIS A 140 20.47 10.34 -1.91
CA HIS A 140 19.32 10.00 -2.75
C HIS A 140 19.39 8.55 -3.27
N ARG A 141 20.58 8.07 -3.67
CA ARG A 141 20.75 6.65 -4.04
C ARG A 141 20.45 5.72 -2.87
N ALA A 142 21.02 5.99 -1.70
CA ALA A 142 20.77 5.18 -0.51
C ALA A 142 19.28 5.17 -0.12
N GLN A 143 18.61 6.32 -0.25
CA GLN A 143 17.18 6.45 -0.01
C GLN A 143 16.37 5.60 -1.01
N MET A 144 16.67 5.70 -2.31
CA MET A 144 15.98 4.92 -3.34
C MET A 144 16.20 3.42 -3.15
N GLU A 145 17.41 2.98 -2.79
CA GLU A 145 17.69 1.58 -2.48
C GLU A 145 16.91 1.10 -1.25
N SER A 146 16.78 1.94 -0.22
CA SER A 146 16.00 1.60 0.98
C SER A 146 14.50 1.51 0.67
N GLN A 147 13.96 2.45 -0.11
CA GLN A 147 12.56 2.44 -0.54
C GLN A 147 12.25 1.25 -1.43
N GLN A 148 13.15 0.91 -2.35
CA GLN A 148 12.99 -0.26 -3.22
C GLN A 148 12.96 -1.56 -2.39
N LYS A 149 13.87 -1.72 -1.42
CA LYS A 149 13.87 -2.88 -0.51
C LYS A 149 12.60 -2.96 0.33
N LEU A 150 12.10 -1.83 0.82
CA LEU A 150 10.84 -1.78 1.58
C LEU A 150 9.65 -2.16 0.69
N HIS A 151 9.56 -1.62 -0.52
CA HIS A 151 8.51 -1.99 -1.47
C HIS A 151 8.57 -3.46 -1.87
N ASP A 152 9.76 -4.01 -2.10
CA ASP A 152 9.92 -5.43 -2.42
C ASP A 152 9.46 -6.31 -1.25
N ALA A 153 9.82 -5.95 -0.01
CA ALA A 153 9.36 -6.65 1.19
C ALA A 153 7.84 -6.54 1.36
N GLU A 154 7.25 -5.37 1.13
CA GLU A 154 5.80 -5.16 1.19
C GLU A 154 5.06 -5.98 0.13
N LEU A 155 5.58 -6.04 -1.10
CA LEU A 155 4.99 -6.86 -2.17
C LEU A 155 5.06 -8.36 -1.85
N VAL A 156 6.11 -8.82 -1.17
CA VAL A 156 6.18 -10.21 -0.70
C VAL A 156 5.14 -10.46 0.39
N ALA A 157 5.03 -9.58 1.39
CA ALA A 157 4.03 -9.69 2.44
C ALA A 157 2.59 -9.67 1.89
N GLN A 158 2.29 -8.80 0.93
CA GLN A 158 0.98 -8.75 0.27
C GLN A 158 0.69 -10.02 -0.53
N ARG A 159 1.68 -10.63 -1.19
CA ARG A 159 1.50 -11.91 -1.89
C ARG A 159 1.23 -13.05 -0.92
N GLU A 160 1.91 -13.08 0.21
CA GLU A 160 1.69 -14.09 1.25
C GLU A 160 0.31 -13.96 1.88
N LEU A 161 -0.11 -12.71 2.15
CA LEU A 161 -1.47 -12.42 2.62
C LEU A 161 -2.52 -12.86 1.59
N ALA A 162 -2.35 -12.49 0.32
CA ALA A 162 -3.28 -12.88 -0.75
C ALA A 162 -3.36 -14.41 -0.95
N ARG A 163 -2.24 -15.13 -0.76
CA ARG A 163 -2.23 -16.60 -0.75
C ARG A 163 -3.04 -17.15 0.41
N THR A 164 -2.79 -16.64 1.62
CA THR A 164 -3.50 -17.07 2.84
C THR A 164 -5.00 -16.79 2.75
N GLU A 165 -5.39 -15.63 2.23
CA GLU A 165 -6.80 -15.27 2.01
C GLU A 165 -7.46 -16.19 0.99
N ARG A 166 -6.79 -16.46 -0.13
CA ARG A 166 -7.28 -17.40 -1.14
C ARG A 166 -7.49 -18.79 -0.55
N ASP A 167 -6.52 -19.30 0.21
CA ASP A 167 -6.59 -20.63 0.81
C ASP A 167 -7.73 -20.70 1.85
N ASN A 168 -7.92 -19.63 2.64
CA ASN A 168 -9.04 -19.54 3.58
C ASN A 168 -10.41 -19.49 2.85
N LEU A 169 -10.53 -18.74 1.76
CA LEU A 169 -11.76 -18.71 0.96
C LEU A 169 -12.08 -20.07 0.35
N LEU A 170 -11.07 -20.79 -0.15
CA LEU A 170 -11.25 -22.16 -0.66
C LEU A 170 -11.70 -23.12 0.43
N ASP A 171 -11.09 -23.07 1.61
CA ASP A 171 -11.49 -23.87 2.78
C ASP A 171 -12.94 -23.56 3.21
N GLN A 172 -13.34 -22.29 3.23
CA GLN A 172 -14.72 -21.89 3.52
C GLN A 172 -15.72 -22.43 2.49
N LEU A 173 -15.41 -22.33 1.19
CA LEU A 173 -16.26 -22.87 0.12
C LEU A 173 -16.39 -24.39 0.23
N GLN A 174 -15.29 -25.10 0.51
CA GLN A 174 -15.32 -26.55 0.72
C GLN A 174 -16.17 -26.94 1.94
N LYS A 175 -16.06 -26.19 3.04
CA LYS A 175 -16.88 -26.40 4.25
C LYS A 175 -18.36 -26.17 3.98
N GLN A 176 -18.70 -25.10 3.25
CA GLN A 176 -20.09 -24.82 2.87
C GLN A 176 -20.64 -25.93 1.97
N ALA A 177 -19.92 -26.31 0.92
CA ALA A 177 -20.30 -27.41 0.04
C ALA A 177 -20.54 -28.72 0.81
N MET A 178 -19.65 -29.07 1.74
CA MET A 178 -19.81 -30.26 2.56
C MET A 178 -21.06 -30.20 3.47
N ILE A 179 -21.43 -29.03 3.98
CA ILE A 179 -22.67 -28.84 4.74
C ILE A 179 -23.90 -29.00 3.83
N GLU A 180 -23.87 -28.39 2.65
CA GLU A 180 -24.97 -28.46 1.67
C GLU A 180 -25.20 -29.89 1.19
N VAL A 181 -24.14 -30.61 0.80
CA VAL A 181 -24.21 -32.03 0.40
C VAL A 181 -24.72 -32.89 1.55
N SER A 182 -24.20 -32.71 2.77
CA SER A 182 -24.66 -33.45 3.95
C SER A 182 -26.16 -33.24 4.21
N ARG A 183 -26.64 -32.00 4.02
CA ARG A 183 -28.05 -31.63 4.14
C ARG A 183 -28.89 -32.24 3.01
N ALA A 184 -28.43 -32.16 1.76
CA ALA A 184 -29.11 -32.71 0.58
C ALA A 184 -29.24 -34.23 0.68
N VAL A 185 -28.13 -34.94 0.91
CA VAL A 185 -28.12 -36.40 1.14
C VAL A 185 -29.06 -36.77 2.28
N GLY A 186 -29.07 -36.02 3.38
CA GLY A 186 -29.99 -36.24 4.50
C GLY A 186 -31.46 -35.96 4.19
N ALA A 187 -31.77 -35.00 3.32
CA ALA A 187 -33.13 -34.70 2.88
C ALA A 187 -33.64 -35.77 1.91
N HIS A 188 -32.86 -36.08 0.88
CA HIS A 188 -33.25 -37.07 -0.13
C HIS A 188 -33.33 -38.49 0.43
N THR A 189 -32.42 -38.88 1.35
CA THR A 189 -32.54 -40.20 2.02
C THR A 189 -33.84 -40.31 2.81
N ARG A 190 -34.30 -39.23 3.46
CA ARG A 190 -35.59 -39.21 4.18
C ARG A 190 -36.76 -39.29 3.22
N MET A 191 -36.69 -38.57 2.11
CA MET A 191 -37.72 -38.61 1.06
C MET A 191 -37.82 -39.99 0.41
N LEU A 192 -36.70 -40.63 0.10
CA LEU A 192 -36.68 -42.02 -0.36
C LEU A 192 -37.30 -42.95 0.69
N ALA A 193 -36.96 -42.79 1.98
CA ALA A 193 -37.56 -43.61 3.03
C ALA A 193 -39.09 -43.44 3.12
N THR A 194 -39.62 -42.22 2.94
CA THR A 194 -41.07 -41.99 2.91
C THR A 194 -41.73 -42.65 1.71
N LEU A 195 -41.18 -42.47 0.50
CA LEU A 195 -41.69 -43.09 -0.73
C LEU A 195 -41.68 -44.61 -0.65
N TRP A 196 -40.62 -45.19 -0.11
CA TRP A 196 -40.50 -46.62 0.12
C TRP A 196 -41.53 -47.16 1.14
N THR A 197 -41.82 -46.38 2.19
CA THR A 197 -42.85 -46.76 3.19
C THR A 197 -44.24 -46.72 2.57
N GLU A 198 -44.50 -45.74 1.71
CA GLU A 198 -45.73 -45.64 0.94
C GLU A 198 -45.86 -46.81 -0.05
N GLY A 199 -44.80 -47.14 -0.79
CA GLY A 199 -44.77 -48.30 -1.68
C GLY A 199 -45.04 -49.61 -0.94
N ALA A 200 -44.46 -49.80 0.24
CA ALA A 200 -44.75 -50.97 1.08
C ALA A 200 -46.21 -51.04 1.53
N THR A 201 -46.89 -49.91 1.66
CA THR A 201 -48.31 -49.82 1.99
C THR A 201 -49.17 -50.16 0.76
N GLN A 202 -48.82 -49.63 -0.42
CA GLN A 202 -49.53 -49.89 -1.67
C GLN A 202 -49.40 -51.35 -2.13
N LEU A 203 -48.28 -52.01 -1.87
CA LEU A 203 -48.12 -53.45 -2.12
C LEU A 203 -49.15 -54.32 -1.38
N ARG A 204 -49.76 -53.81 -0.30
CA ARG A 204 -50.81 -54.52 0.46
C ARG A 204 -52.22 -54.21 -0.04
N ASN A 205 -52.37 -53.31 -1.02
CA ASN A 205 -53.67 -52.98 -1.58
C ASN A 205 -54.24 -54.19 -2.35
N PRO A 206 -55.46 -54.67 -2.02
CA PRO A 206 -56.09 -55.79 -2.72
C PRO A 206 -56.44 -55.50 -4.18
N ASP A 207 -56.71 -54.23 -4.54
CA ASP A 207 -57.04 -53.85 -5.91
C ASP A 207 -55.77 -53.81 -6.78
N HIS A 208 -55.77 -54.55 -7.89
CA HIS A 208 -54.63 -54.63 -8.81
C HIS A 208 -54.40 -53.31 -9.54
N ASP A 209 -55.45 -52.73 -10.11
CA ASP A 209 -55.34 -51.57 -10.98
C ASP A 209 -54.98 -50.32 -10.15
N GLU A 210 -55.54 -50.22 -8.95
CA GLU A 210 -55.18 -49.17 -8.00
C GLU A 210 -53.74 -49.31 -7.50
N ARG A 211 -53.30 -50.54 -7.21
CA ARG A 211 -51.91 -50.83 -6.80
C ARG A 211 -50.92 -50.49 -7.91
N GLU A 212 -51.17 -50.91 -9.15
CA GLU A 212 -50.31 -50.62 -10.29
C GLU A 212 -50.20 -49.10 -10.52
N THR A 213 -51.33 -48.40 -10.56
CA THR A 213 -51.37 -46.94 -10.77
C THR A 213 -50.61 -46.18 -9.67
N ALA A 214 -50.83 -46.54 -8.40
CA ALA A 214 -50.14 -45.92 -7.28
C ALA A 214 -48.64 -46.24 -7.27
N MET A 215 -48.26 -47.48 -7.58
CA MET A 215 -46.85 -47.88 -7.66
C MET A 215 -46.12 -47.16 -8.80
N ASN A 216 -46.74 -46.97 -9.97
CA ASN A 216 -46.13 -46.21 -11.08
C ASN A 216 -45.80 -44.77 -10.68
N ALA A 217 -46.73 -44.08 -10.02
CA ALA A 217 -46.50 -42.73 -9.53
C ALA A 217 -45.39 -42.66 -8.47
N LEU A 218 -45.27 -43.68 -7.61
CA LEU A 218 -44.20 -43.78 -6.63
C LEU A 218 -42.84 -44.05 -7.28
N PHE A 219 -42.77 -44.90 -8.30
CA PHE A 219 -41.53 -45.19 -9.01
C PHE A 219 -41.01 -43.97 -9.78
N GLU A 220 -41.89 -43.18 -10.37
CA GLU A 220 -41.52 -41.91 -11.01
C GLU A 220 -40.92 -40.94 -9.99
N GLN A 221 -41.55 -40.80 -8.81
CA GLN A 221 -41.02 -39.98 -7.73
C GLN A 221 -39.68 -40.50 -7.18
N ILE A 222 -39.53 -41.81 -7.00
CA ILE A 222 -38.26 -42.43 -6.58
C ILE A 222 -37.17 -42.12 -7.61
N SER A 223 -37.47 -42.28 -8.91
CA SER A 223 -36.52 -42.00 -9.99
C SER A 223 -36.05 -40.54 -9.98
N GLN A 224 -36.99 -39.60 -9.78
CA GLN A 224 -36.65 -38.17 -9.65
C GLN A 224 -35.72 -37.91 -8.46
N VAL A 225 -36.06 -38.42 -7.28
CA VAL A 225 -35.24 -38.21 -6.07
C VAL A 225 -33.85 -38.83 -6.23
N VAL A 226 -33.74 -39.98 -6.90
CA VAL A 226 -32.45 -40.61 -7.17
C VAL A 226 -31.61 -39.78 -8.14
N SER A 227 -32.21 -39.26 -9.22
CA SER A 227 -31.53 -38.32 -10.13
C SER A 227 -31.00 -37.11 -9.37
N ASP A 228 -31.82 -36.52 -8.49
CA ASP A 228 -31.42 -35.37 -7.67
C ASP A 228 -30.28 -35.73 -6.70
N VAL A 229 -30.29 -36.93 -6.11
CA VAL A 229 -29.16 -37.42 -5.29
C VAL A 229 -27.89 -37.58 -6.11
N SER A 230 -27.97 -38.14 -7.31
CA SER A 230 -26.78 -38.34 -8.17
C SER A 230 -26.12 -37.01 -8.50
N VAL A 231 -26.90 -35.99 -8.89
CA VAL A 231 -26.37 -34.66 -9.20
C VAL A 231 -25.70 -34.03 -7.99
N GLU A 232 -26.30 -34.14 -6.80
CA GLU A 232 -25.72 -33.62 -5.56
C GLU A 232 -24.45 -34.37 -5.14
N LEU A 233 -24.38 -35.68 -5.38
CA LEU A 233 -23.18 -36.49 -5.11
C LEU A 233 -22.04 -36.17 -6.09
N ASP A 234 -22.34 -35.95 -7.36
CA ASP A 234 -21.35 -35.55 -8.37
C ASP A 234 -20.80 -34.15 -8.08
N ASN A 235 -21.67 -33.21 -7.71
CA ASN A 235 -21.26 -31.88 -7.25
C ASN A 235 -20.38 -31.97 -6.00
N ALA A 236 -20.71 -32.86 -5.06
CA ALA A 236 -19.88 -33.13 -3.89
C ALA A 236 -18.49 -33.68 -4.27
N HIS A 237 -18.42 -34.51 -5.29
CA HIS A 237 -17.18 -35.11 -5.77
C HIS A 237 -16.22 -34.06 -6.34
N LEU A 238 -16.75 -33.07 -7.06
CA LEU A 238 -15.96 -31.95 -7.59
C LEU A 238 -15.38 -31.04 -6.50
N LEU A 239 -16.07 -30.96 -5.36
CA LEU A 239 -15.73 -30.02 -4.28
C LEU A 239 -14.94 -30.68 -3.14
N SER A 240 -15.00 -32.02 -3.02
CA SER A 240 -14.30 -32.76 -1.98
C SER A 240 -12.90 -33.19 -2.43
N GLN A 241 -11.89 -32.81 -1.66
CA GLN A 241 -10.50 -33.28 -1.82
C GLN A 241 -10.15 -34.43 -0.88
N ASP A 242 -11.11 -34.94 -0.08
CA ASP A 242 -10.88 -35.98 0.91
C ASP A 242 -11.33 -37.35 0.38
N ASP A 243 -10.36 -38.24 0.13
CA ASP A 243 -10.58 -39.59 -0.41
C ASP A 243 -11.55 -40.41 0.45
N ARG A 244 -11.55 -40.23 1.78
CA ARG A 244 -12.40 -40.99 2.69
C ARG A 244 -13.85 -40.53 2.61
N LEU A 245 -14.07 -39.23 2.40
CA LEU A 245 -15.40 -38.68 2.15
C LEU A 245 -15.90 -39.13 0.77
N GLN A 246 -15.05 -39.08 -0.26
CA GLN A 246 -15.37 -39.58 -1.60
C GLN A 246 -15.79 -41.06 -1.56
N ASP A 247 -15.03 -41.92 -0.87
CA ASP A 247 -15.37 -43.34 -0.66
C ASP A 247 -16.69 -43.53 0.08
N ALA A 248 -17.03 -42.63 1.00
CA ALA A 248 -18.28 -42.70 1.75
C ALA A 248 -19.47 -42.29 0.89
N LEU A 249 -19.30 -41.26 0.05
CA LEU A 249 -20.29 -40.80 -0.93
C LEU A 249 -20.51 -41.84 -2.04
N HIS A 250 -19.44 -42.50 -2.50
CA HIS A 250 -19.54 -43.60 -3.46
C HIS A 250 -20.37 -44.76 -2.90
N ARG A 251 -20.15 -45.12 -1.64
CA ARG A 251 -20.98 -46.13 -0.95
C ARG A 251 -22.44 -45.73 -0.78
N VAL A 252 -22.76 -44.43 -0.73
CA VAL A 252 -24.14 -43.94 -0.76
C VAL A 252 -24.71 -44.12 -2.17
N ASN A 253 -23.94 -43.75 -3.20
CA ASN A 253 -24.33 -43.95 -4.59
C ASN A 253 -24.62 -45.43 -4.91
N ASP A 254 -23.74 -46.35 -4.49
CA ASP A 254 -23.94 -47.80 -4.67
C ASP A 254 -25.24 -48.28 -4.02
N ALA A 255 -25.55 -47.80 -2.83
CA ALA A 255 -26.79 -48.13 -2.13
C ALA A 255 -28.03 -47.55 -2.83
N VAL A 256 -27.90 -46.39 -3.48
CA VAL A 256 -28.95 -45.76 -4.28
C VAL A 256 -29.17 -46.54 -5.57
N LEU A 257 -28.11 -46.92 -6.29
CA LEU A 257 -28.22 -47.75 -7.49
C LEU A 257 -28.84 -49.12 -7.17
N MET A 258 -28.45 -49.74 -6.05
CA MET A 258 -29.10 -50.96 -5.56
C MET A 258 -30.58 -50.74 -5.25
N ALA A 259 -30.95 -49.57 -4.72
CA ALA A 259 -32.36 -49.23 -4.47
C ALA A 259 -33.17 -49.10 -5.76
N ILE A 260 -32.58 -48.54 -6.83
CA ILE A 260 -33.21 -48.48 -8.16
C ILE A 260 -33.43 -49.89 -8.70
N GLN A 261 -32.41 -50.74 -8.66
CA GLN A 261 -32.50 -52.12 -9.12
C GLN A 261 -33.68 -52.85 -8.44
N VAL A 262 -33.79 -52.71 -7.12
CA VAL A 262 -34.90 -53.28 -6.35
C VAL A 262 -36.25 -52.65 -6.71
N ALA A 263 -36.27 -51.35 -7.03
CA ALA A 263 -37.47 -50.67 -7.49
C ALA A 263 -37.95 -51.23 -8.84
N GLU A 264 -37.03 -51.42 -9.78
CA GLU A 264 -37.32 -51.99 -11.10
C GLU A 264 -37.82 -53.42 -11.01
N ASP A 265 -37.17 -54.26 -10.20
CA ASP A 265 -37.59 -55.66 -9.97
C ASP A 265 -39.00 -55.70 -9.36
N LEU A 266 -39.27 -54.84 -8.38
CA LEU A 266 -40.57 -54.73 -7.73
C LEU A 266 -41.65 -54.23 -8.70
N HIS A 267 -41.30 -53.26 -9.55
CA HIS A 267 -42.20 -52.72 -10.57
C HIS A 267 -42.61 -53.79 -11.58
N ALA A 268 -41.63 -54.57 -12.07
CA ALA A 268 -41.89 -55.70 -12.96
C ALA A 268 -42.83 -56.73 -12.32
N ASP A 269 -42.60 -57.08 -11.06
CA ASP A 269 -43.48 -58.01 -10.33
C ASP A 269 -44.90 -57.45 -10.16
N VAL A 270 -45.06 -56.16 -9.88
CA VAL A 270 -46.37 -55.51 -9.77
C VAL A 270 -47.11 -55.52 -11.11
N ILE A 271 -46.45 -55.18 -12.22
CA ILE A 271 -47.05 -55.22 -13.57
C ILE A 271 -47.46 -56.65 -13.95
N GLU A 272 -46.64 -57.64 -13.61
CA GLU A 272 -46.91 -59.04 -13.91
C GLU A 272 -47.93 -59.69 -12.94
N GLY A 273 -48.44 -58.93 -11.98
CA GLY A 273 -49.39 -59.39 -10.97
C GLY A 273 -48.82 -60.39 -9.97
N ARG A 274 -47.48 -60.50 -9.88
CA ARG A 274 -46.79 -61.34 -8.91
C ARG A 274 -46.68 -60.59 -7.58
N ILE A 275 -46.94 -61.30 -6.48
CA ILE A 275 -46.66 -60.77 -5.13
C ILE A 275 -45.24 -61.22 -4.75
N PRO A 276 -44.31 -60.29 -4.48
CA PRO A 276 -42.95 -60.65 -4.09
C PRO A 276 -42.95 -61.53 -2.83
N GLU A 277 -42.20 -62.63 -2.88
CA GLU A 277 -42.17 -63.65 -1.80
C GLU A 277 -41.59 -63.08 -0.49
N THR A 278 -40.70 -62.09 -0.59
CA THR A 278 -40.15 -61.33 0.54
C THR A 278 -40.11 -59.85 0.16
N ASN A 279 -40.63 -58.97 1.01
CA ASN A 279 -40.59 -57.53 0.77
C ASN A 279 -39.14 -57.01 0.88
N PRO A 280 -38.49 -56.57 -0.22
CA PRO A 280 -37.09 -56.14 -0.21
C PRO A 280 -36.90 -54.72 0.33
N ILE A 281 -38.00 -53.95 0.45
CA ILE A 281 -37.99 -52.53 0.80
C ILE A 281 -37.29 -52.24 2.14
N PRO A 282 -37.54 -52.98 3.25
CA PRO A 282 -36.91 -52.70 4.53
C PRO A 282 -35.39 -52.90 4.53
N ALA A 283 -34.88 -53.83 3.71
CA ALA A 283 -33.45 -54.08 3.60
C ALA A 283 -32.74 -52.91 2.90
N VAL A 284 -33.29 -52.45 1.78
CA VAL A 284 -32.79 -51.29 1.02
C VAL A 284 -32.84 -50.01 1.85
N GLN A 285 -33.95 -49.75 2.56
CA GLN A 285 -34.07 -48.60 3.45
C GLN A 285 -32.98 -48.58 4.54
N ARG A 286 -32.72 -49.74 5.16
CA ARG A 286 -31.65 -49.86 6.18
C ARG A 286 -30.28 -49.57 5.60
N LEU A 287 -29.97 -50.15 4.44
CA LEU A 287 -28.69 -49.94 3.76
C LEU A 287 -28.48 -48.46 3.42
N LEU A 288 -29.46 -47.83 2.75
CA LEU A 288 -29.41 -46.39 2.43
C LEU A 288 -29.19 -45.53 3.68
N HIS A 289 -29.96 -45.80 4.74
CA HIS A 289 -29.84 -45.05 5.98
C HIS A 289 -28.47 -45.22 6.65
N GLU A 290 -27.94 -46.44 6.68
CA GLU A 290 -26.62 -46.73 7.24
C GLU A 290 -25.52 -46.00 6.46
N ARG A 291 -25.49 -46.13 5.13
CA ARG A 291 -24.50 -45.49 4.27
C ARG A 291 -24.57 -43.97 4.36
N ALA A 292 -25.77 -43.39 4.25
CA ALA A 292 -25.96 -41.95 4.34
C ALA A 292 -25.57 -41.40 5.73
N THR A 293 -25.79 -42.16 6.80
CA THR A 293 -25.40 -41.77 8.15
C THR A 293 -23.89 -41.87 8.36
N ALA A 294 -23.23 -42.89 7.79
CA ALA A 294 -21.78 -43.01 7.79
C ALA A 294 -21.11 -41.83 7.06
N ALA A 295 -21.59 -41.50 5.86
CA ALA A 295 -21.12 -40.35 5.08
C ALA A 295 -21.31 -39.02 5.85
N ARG A 296 -22.49 -38.81 6.45
CA ARG A 296 -22.76 -37.62 7.29
C ARG A 296 -21.86 -37.53 8.52
N ARG A 297 -21.57 -38.65 9.19
CA ARG A 297 -20.65 -38.67 10.35
C ARG A 297 -19.23 -38.30 9.92
N LEU A 298 -18.77 -38.81 8.78
CA LEU A 298 -17.47 -38.46 8.23
C LEU A 298 -17.40 -36.99 7.84
N ALA A 299 -18.38 -36.48 7.10
CA ALA A 299 -18.48 -35.06 6.76
C ALA A 299 -18.45 -34.18 8.02
N TRP A 300 -19.20 -34.53 9.07
CA TRP A 300 -19.15 -33.80 10.34
C TRP A 300 -17.80 -33.89 11.06
N SER A 301 -17.12 -35.03 10.96
CA SER A 301 -15.80 -35.18 11.55
C SER A 301 -14.76 -34.31 10.85
N LEU A 302 -14.84 -34.20 9.52
CA LEU A 302 -13.95 -33.37 8.70
C LEU A 302 -14.21 -31.87 8.92
N LEU A 303 -15.48 -31.47 9.01
CA LEU A 303 -15.84 -30.11 9.40
C LEU A 303 -15.24 -29.75 10.77
N ARG A 304 -15.31 -30.67 11.73
CA ARG A 304 -14.80 -30.44 13.09
C ARG A 304 -13.28 -30.42 13.16
N SER A 305 -12.58 -31.31 12.45
CA SER A 305 -11.11 -31.29 12.41
C SER A 305 -10.61 -30.03 11.70
N GLY A 306 -11.18 -29.69 10.55
CA GLY A 306 -10.84 -28.45 9.83
C GLY A 306 -11.18 -27.16 10.59
N LEU A 307 -12.08 -27.19 11.58
CA LEU A 307 -12.30 -26.08 12.51
C LEU A 307 -11.24 -26.01 13.62
N ARG A 308 -10.74 -27.17 14.07
CA ARG A 308 -9.70 -27.25 15.11
C ARG A 308 -8.34 -26.82 14.57
N ASP A 309 -8.00 -27.24 13.36
CA ASP A 309 -6.71 -26.91 12.74
C ASP A 309 -6.59 -25.40 12.44
N ASN A 310 -7.70 -24.74 12.09
CA ASN A 310 -7.73 -23.27 11.92
C ASN A 310 -7.61 -22.52 13.26
N THR A 311 -8.08 -23.11 14.36
CA THR A 311 -7.98 -22.51 15.69
C THR A 311 -6.54 -22.59 16.21
N THR A 312 -5.86 -23.71 15.99
CA THR A 312 -4.46 -23.90 16.41
C THR A 312 -3.49 -23.08 15.56
N ALA A 313 -3.73 -22.97 14.25
CA ALA A 313 -2.96 -22.10 13.36
C ALA A 313 -3.11 -20.61 13.69
N SER A 314 -4.32 -20.17 14.09
CA SER A 314 -4.57 -18.80 14.52
C SER A 314 -3.97 -18.46 15.89
N SER A 315 -3.75 -19.48 16.75
CA SER A 315 -3.12 -19.32 18.07
C SER A 315 -1.59 -19.45 18.08
N ALA A 316 -0.95 -19.63 16.93
CA ALA A 316 0.50 -19.61 16.82
C ALA A 316 1.00 -18.16 16.96
N ASP A 317 1.18 -17.75 18.22
CA ASP A 317 1.67 -16.44 18.64
C ASP A 317 2.98 -16.05 17.89
N PRO A 318 3.09 -14.81 17.36
CA PRO A 318 4.34 -14.31 16.79
C PRO A 318 5.47 -14.16 17.82
N ALA A 319 5.19 -14.36 19.10
CA ALA A 319 6.15 -14.23 20.19
C ALA A 319 7.28 -15.28 20.16
N THR A 320 7.07 -16.45 19.53
CA THR A 320 8.12 -17.49 19.46
C THR A 320 9.14 -17.28 18.34
N SER A 321 8.88 -16.38 17.39
CA SER A 321 9.84 -16.06 16.32
C SER A 321 10.82 -14.93 16.69
N ALA A 322 10.57 -14.19 17.78
CA ALA A 322 11.45 -13.12 18.25
C ALA A 322 12.59 -13.61 19.18
N GLU A 323 12.52 -14.83 19.70
CA GLU A 323 13.49 -15.35 20.70
C GLU A 323 14.61 -16.21 20.08
N ALA A 324 14.54 -16.52 18.78
CA ALA A 324 15.54 -17.35 18.09
C ALA A 324 16.71 -16.56 17.45
N LEU A 325 16.73 -15.22 17.55
CA LEU A 325 17.73 -14.38 16.89
C LEU A 325 18.53 -13.52 17.88
N ASN A 326 19.13 -14.12 18.91
CA ASN A 326 20.11 -13.40 19.73
C ASN A 326 21.31 -14.27 20.17
N PRO A 327 22.27 -14.58 19.26
CA PRO A 327 23.53 -15.22 19.64
C PRO A 327 24.62 -14.16 19.85
N ALA A 328 24.51 -13.27 20.84
CA ALA A 328 25.57 -12.27 21.06
C ALA A 328 25.63 -11.63 22.46
N THR A 329 25.48 -12.39 23.55
CA THR A 329 25.84 -11.87 24.91
C THR A 329 26.31 -13.01 25.83
N SER A 330 27.42 -13.66 25.49
CA SER A 330 28.16 -14.51 26.44
C SER A 330 29.61 -14.66 26.02
N ALA A 331 30.38 -13.56 26.06
CA ALA A 331 31.84 -13.60 26.08
C ALA A 331 32.41 -12.24 26.53
N GLU A 332 32.26 -11.89 27.80
CA GLU A 332 33.21 -11.01 28.48
C GLU A 332 33.17 -11.28 30.00
N ARG A 333 33.99 -12.24 30.41
CA ARG A 333 34.56 -12.41 31.74
C ARG A 333 35.92 -13.09 31.61
#